data_AF-A0A6A0QSM4-F1
#
_entry.id   AF-A0A6A0QSM4-F1
#
_cell.length_a   1.000
_cell.length_b   1.000
_cell.length_c   1.000
_cell.angle_alpha   90.00
_cell.angle_beta   90.00
_cell.angle_gamma   90.00
#
_symmetry.space_group_name_H-M   'P 1'
#
loop_
_entity.id
_entity.type
_entity.pdbx_description
1 polymer ?
#
loop_
_entity_poly.entity_id
_entity_poly.type
_entity_poly.pdbx_seq_one_letter_code
_entity_poly.pdbx_strand_id
1 'polypeptide(L)'
;MKYAVIGAGSWGTTVGTLLAGAVDTVVWSRNAQVAHDINVNHRNDEYLDGFELPTELTATTDIAEAVGDADVIVIGVPSHGYRPGLTSC
;
A
#
# COMPACT_ATOMS: atom_id res chain seq x y z
N MET A 1 2.40 -16.64 -0.54
CA MET A 1 1.44 -15.91 -1.39
C MET A 1 1.54 -14.45 -0.98
N LYS A 2 1.86 -13.54 -1.90
CA LYS A 2 2.16 -12.13 -1.62
C LYS A 2 1.17 -11.22 -2.33
N TYR A 3 0.69 -10.19 -1.62
CA TYR A 3 -0.29 -9.23 -2.13
C TYR A 3 0.37 -7.86 -2.27
N ALA A 4 0.16 -7.24 -3.42
CA ALA A 4 0.56 -5.85 -3.66
C ALA A 4 -0.68 -4.96 -3.71
N VAL A 5 -0.71 -3.92 -2.90
CA VAL A 5 -1.76 -2.88 -2.97
C VAL A 5 -1.19 -1.64 -3.62
N ILE A 6 -1.71 -1.29 -4.79
CA ILE A 6 -1.27 -0.12 -5.55
C ILE A 6 -2.07 1.09 -5.06
N GLY A 7 -1.42 1.94 -4.28
CA GLY A 7 -1.93 3.20 -3.77
C GLY A 7 -2.10 3.22 -2.26
N ALA A 8 -1.32 4.05 -1.58
CA ALA A 8 -1.36 4.27 -0.13
C ALA A 8 -2.38 5.36 0.32
N GLY A 9 -3.50 5.48 -0.40
CA GLY A 9 -4.61 6.35 0.02
C GLY A 9 -5.47 5.67 1.10
N SER A 10 -6.56 6.32 1.52
CA SER A 10 -7.44 5.78 2.59
C SER A 10 -7.94 4.36 2.29
N TRP A 11 -8.44 4.12 1.08
CA TRP A 11 -8.92 2.79 0.69
C TRP A 11 -7.80 1.75 0.56
N GLY A 12 -6.72 2.07 -0.15
CA GLY A 12 -5.62 1.11 -0.32
C GLY A 12 -4.91 0.77 0.99
N THR A 13 -4.73 1.74 1.88
CA THR A 13 -4.19 1.49 3.23
C THR A 13 -5.14 0.62 4.04
N THR A 14 -6.45 0.90 4.01
CA THR A 14 -7.46 0.08 4.73
C THR A 14 -7.45 -1.37 4.24
N VAL A 15 -7.43 -1.60 2.93
CA VAL A 15 -7.38 -2.96 2.37
C VAL A 15 -6.05 -3.64 2.72
N GLY A 16 -4.93 -2.92 2.61
CA GLY A 16 -3.62 -3.42 3.00
C GLY A 16 -3.60 -3.87 4.46
N THR A 17 -4.13 -3.05 5.36
CA THR A 17 -4.29 -3.37 6.80
C THR A 17 -5.10 -4.65 7.03
N LEU A 18 -6.24 -4.80 6.35
CA LEU A 18 -7.08 -5.99 6.50
C LEU A 18 -6.38 -7.26 6.00
N LEU A 19 -5.54 -7.14 4.97
CA LEU A 19 -4.81 -8.27 4.39
C LEU A 19 -3.56 -8.66 5.20
N ALA A 20 -2.82 -7.67 5.73
CA ALA A 20 -1.54 -7.89 6.41
C ALA A 20 -1.63 -8.82 7.62
N GLY A 21 -2.80 -8.90 8.27
CA GLY A 21 -3.02 -9.83 9.38
C GLY A 21 -3.12 -11.31 8.97
N ALA A 22 -3.20 -11.62 7.67
CA ALA A 22 -3.37 -12.99 7.17
C ALA A 22 -2.40 -13.37 6.05
N VAL A 23 -1.94 -12.38 5.26
CA VAL A 23 -1.12 -12.61 4.08
C VAL A 23 -0.05 -11.52 3.98
N ASP A 24 1.15 -11.89 3.56
CA ASP A 24 2.24 -10.94 3.28
C ASP A 24 1.77 -9.89 2.28
N THR A 25 1.75 -8.63 2.74
CA THR A 25 1.12 -7.51 2.03
C THR A 25 2.05 -6.30 2.01
N VAL A 26 2.29 -5.79 0.81
CA VAL A 26 3.04 -4.56 0.58
C VAL A 26 2.14 -3.52 -0.09
N VAL A 27 2.18 -2.29 0.42
CA VAL A 27 1.48 -1.14 -0.17
C VAL A 27 2.48 -0.29 -0.95
N TRP A 28 2.20 -0.06 -2.22
CA TRP A 28 2.95 0.93 -2.98
C TRP A 28 2.43 2.35 -2.72
N SER A 29 3.34 3.24 -2.32
CA SER A 29 3.08 4.66 -2.13
C SER A 29 3.97 5.49 -3.05
N ARG A 30 3.38 6.49 -3.73
CA ARG A 30 4.19 7.52 -4.43
C ARG A 30 4.85 8.52 -3.49
N ASN A 31 4.33 8.63 -2.26
CA ASN A 31 4.85 9.54 -1.26
C ASN A 31 5.80 8.77 -0.33
N ALA A 32 7.09 9.13 -0.37
CA ALA A 32 8.11 8.50 0.45
C ALA A 32 7.90 8.70 1.95
N GLN A 33 7.30 9.83 2.36
CA GLN A 33 6.97 10.07 3.76
C GLN A 33 5.89 9.09 4.23
N VAL A 34 4.83 8.90 3.43
CA VAL A 34 3.78 7.91 3.75
C VAL A 34 4.34 6.49 3.82
N ALA A 35 5.23 6.10 2.90
CA ALA A 35 5.87 4.78 2.96
C ALA A 35 6.73 4.61 4.22
N HIS A 36 7.49 5.65 4.58
CA HIS A 36 8.28 5.67 5.81
C HIS A 36 7.40 5.55 7.05
N ASP A 37 6.31 6.33 7.13
CA ASP A 37 5.41 6.32 8.29
C ASP A 37 4.69 4.98 8.45
N ILE A 38 4.30 4.32 7.36
CA ILE A 38 3.72 2.97 7.41
C ILE A 38 4.75 1.97 7.97
N ASN A 39 6.00 2.02 7.51
CA ASN A 39 7.02 1.05 7.90
C ASN A 39 7.59 1.27 9.32
N VAL A 40 7.71 2.53 9.74
CA VAL A 40 8.43 2.90 10.98
C VAL A 40 7.47 3.28 12.09
N ASN A 41 6.47 4.08 11.76
CA ASN A 41 5.51 4.59 12.74
C ASN A 41 4.24 3.73 12.80
N HIS A 42 4.08 2.79 11.86
CA HIS A 42 2.88 1.97 11.68
C HIS A 42 1.61 2.83 11.63
N ARG A 43 1.69 3.94 10.89
CA ARG A 43 0.60 4.91 10.74
C ARG A 43 0.53 5.45 9.32
N ASN A 44 -0.65 5.93 8.95
CA ASN A 44 -0.85 6.72 7.75
C ASN A 44 -1.80 7.88 8.07
N ASP A 45 -1.35 8.81 8.90
CA ASP A 45 -2.20 9.88 9.44
C ASP A 45 -2.76 10.82 8.36
N GLU A 46 -2.13 10.87 7.18
CA GLU A 46 -2.67 11.61 6.03
C GLU A 46 -4.03 11.05 5.55
N TYR A 47 -4.24 9.74 5.69
CA TYR A 47 -5.41 9.04 5.14
C TYR A 47 -6.25 8.25 6.15
N LEU A 48 -5.69 7.92 7.30
CA LEU A 48 -6.28 7.14 8.41
C LEU A 48 -5.81 7.71 9.76
N ASP A 49 -6.11 8.99 10.01
CA ASP A 49 -5.73 9.68 11.25
C ASP A 49 -6.21 8.93 12.51
N GLY A 50 -5.28 8.77 13.47
CA GLY A 50 -5.53 8.13 14.75
C GLY A 50 -5.63 6.60 14.71
N PHE A 51 -5.36 5.95 13.57
CA PHE A 51 -5.41 4.50 13.43
C PHE A 51 -4.01 3.88 13.39
N GLU A 52 -3.74 2.91 14.27
CA GLU A 52 -2.52 2.10 14.23
C GLU A 52 -2.63 0.97 13.20
N LEU A 53 -1.67 0.92 12.29
CA LEU A 53 -1.56 -0.11 11.28
C LEU A 53 -0.89 -1.37 11.88
N PRO A 54 -1.21 -2.57 11.35
CA PRO A 54 -0.50 -3.79 11.71
C PRO A 54 0.99 -3.66 11.38
N THR A 55 1.86 -4.20 12.24
CA THR A 55 3.31 -4.15 12.03
C THR A 55 3.76 -4.99 10.84
N GLU A 56 2.93 -5.96 10.42
CA GLU A 56 3.12 -6.79 9.24
C GLU A 56 2.84 -6.03 7.93
N LEU A 57 2.12 -4.90 7.98
CA LEU A 57 1.87 -4.09 6.79
C LEU A 57 3.13 -3.31 6.43
N THR A 58 3.69 -3.61 5.26
CA THR A 58 4.86 -2.89 4.73
C THR A 58 4.47 -1.96 3.60
N ALA A 59 5.32 -0.96 3.32
CA ALA A 59 5.16 -0.07 2.20
C ALA A 59 6.48 0.16 1.44
N THR A 60 6.38 0.40 0.13
CA THR A 60 7.53 0.78 -0.70
C THR A 60 7.16 1.91 -1.65
N THR A 61 8.16 2.68 -2.07
CA THR A 61 8.05 3.67 -3.15
C THR A 61 8.40 3.10 -4.51
N ASP A 62 9.02 1.92 -4.55
CA ASP A 62 9.37 1.22 -5.78
C ASP A 62 8.21 0.32 -6.21
N ILE A 63 7.59 0.67 -7.34
CA ILE A 63 6.46 -0.11 -7.85
C ILE A 63 6.91 -1.49 -8.35
N ALA A 64 8.13 -1.62 -8.87
CA ALA A 64 8.68 -2.87 -9.36
C ALA A 64 8.93 -3.84 -8.20
N GLU A 65 9.39 -3.34 -7.05
CA GLU A 65 9.52 -4.11 -5.81
C GLU A 65 8.15 -4.61 -5.31
N ALA A 66 7.14 -3.73 -5.34
CA ALA A 66 5.81 -4.07 -4.87
C ALA A 66 5.18 -5.20 -5.70
N VAL A 67 5.25 -5.09 -7.04
CA VAL A 67 4.55 -6.02 -7.96
C VAL A 67 5.38 -7.23 -8.38
N GLY A 68 6.72 -7.16 -8.29
CA GLY A 68 7.62 -8.16 -8.88
C GLY A 68 7.37 -9.60 -8.42
N ASP A 69 7.05 -9.77 -7.14
CA ASP A 69 6.77 -11.08 -6.52
C ASP A 69 5.30 -11.23 -6.09
N ALA A 70 4.40 -10.37 -6.56
CA ALA A 70 3.01 -10.37 -6.13
C ALA A 70 2.19 -11.41 -6.89
N ASP A 71 1.52 -12.31 -6.15
CA ASP A 71 0.55 -13.25 -6.72
C ASP A 71 -0.78 -12.55 -7.01
N VAL A 72 -1.12 -11.53 -6.21
CA VAL A 72 -2.36 -10.76 -6.33
C VAL A 72 -2.04 -9.27 -6.24
N ILE A 73 -2.59 -8.51 -7.18
CA ILE A 73 -2.49 -7.04 -7.21
C ILE A 73 -3.87 -6.44 -6.95
N VAL A 74 -3.96 -5.63 -5.90
CA VAL A 74 -5.15 -4.84 -5.55
C VAL A 74 -4.91 -3.39 -6.00
N ILE A 75 -5.80 -2.86 -6.82
CA ILE A 75 -5.71 -1.47 -7.27
C ILE A 75 -6.54 -0.58 -6.34
N GLY A 76 -5.87 0.15 -5.45
CA GLY A 76 -6.44 1.05 -4.44
C GLY A 76 -6.39 2.53 -4.79
N VAL A 77 -6.28 2.89 -6.08
CA VAL A 77 -6.24 4.28 -6.55
C VAL A 77 -7.63 4.80 -6.96
N PRO A 78 -7.88 6.13 -6.90
CA PRO A 78 -9.10 6.72 -7.44
C PRO A 78 -9.29 6.43 -8.94
N SER A 79 -10.53 6.44 -9.44
CA SER A 79 -10.84 6.10 -10.83
C SER A 79 -10.06 6.93 -11.87
N HIS A 80 -9.80 8.21 -11.59
CA HIS A 80 -9.00 9.08 -12.48
C HIS A 80 -7.50 8.72 -12.46
N GLY A 81 -7.01 8.06 -11.41
CA GLY A 81 -5.64 7.59 -11.25
C GLY A 81 -5.41 6.18 -11.78
N TYR A 82 -6.46 5.47 -12.18
CA TYR A 82 -6.40 4.07 -12.62
C TYR A 82 -5.49 3.86 -13.84
N ARG A 83 -5.78 4.55 -14.96
CA ARG A 83 -5.01 4.40 -16.20
C ARG A 83 -3.54 4.84 -16.04
N PRO A 84 -3.23 6.02 -15.47
CA PRO A 84 -1.84 6.41 -15.22
C PRO A 84 -1.09 5.44 -14.30
N GLY A 85 -1.75 4.91 -13.27
CA GLY A 85 -1.18 3.92 -12.36
C GLY A 85 -0.71 2.66 -13.10
N LEU A 86 -1.57 2.09 -13.94
CA LEU A 86 -1.26 0.88 -14.70
C LEU A 86 -0.17 1.05 -15.77
N THR A 87 -0.06 2.24 -16.38
CA THR A 87 1.01 2.50 -17.35
C THR A 87 2.37 2.79 -16.72
N SER A 88 2.41 2.96 -15.40
CA SER A 88 3.63 3.24 -14.63
C SER A 88 4.17 2.00 -13.91
N CYS A 89 3.42 0.89 -13.92
CA CYS A 89 3.83 -0.43 -13.45
C CYS A 89 4.71 -1.13 -14.48
#